data_AF-X1C363-F1
#
_entry.id   AF-X1C363-F1
#
_cell.length_a   1.000
_cell.length_b   1.000
_cell.length_c   1.000
_cell.angle_alpha   90.00
_cell.angle_beta   90.00
_cell.angle_gamma   90.00
#
_symmetry.space_group_name_H-M   'P 1'
#
loop_
_entity.id
_entity.type
_entity.pdbx_description
1 polymer ?
#
loop_
_entity_poly.entity_id
_entity_poly.type
_entity_poly.pdbx_seq_one_letter_code
_entity_poly.pdbx_strand_id
1 'polypeptide(L)'
;MYLLTREFFGYFGALISAIFYIYAPYHAVDVYVRGSLNEFFCFIWLPAIFWAIYKLVKEEKKIFIFILSIFLAFLLLSHNVMVMLFIPSIFAWIVFLIIYLKKYKPIKLIIYSSLLSLGLSSFFIVSVLFERGLVNMSSIIEEYFIYYRHFPSIKQLFISRFWGFGGSTFGFDDTMSFSMGHLHWIFSLIVFIGVLIVIIKNRLWGKGKNEEY
;
A
#
# COMPACT_ATOMS: atom_id res chain seq x y z
N MET A 1 -9.36 -3.48 0.87
CA MET A 1 -9.64 -2.04 0.97
C MET A 1 -10.93 -1.73 1.73
N TYR A 2 -12.11 -2.20 1.28
CA TYR A 2 -13.41 -1.91 1.92
C TYR A 2 -13.42 -2.04 3.46
N LEU A 3 -12.98 -3.18 4.00
CA LEU A 3 -12.97 -3.44 5.45
C LEU A 3 -12.10 -2.44 6.23
N LEU A 4 -10.94 -2.07 5.67
CA LEU A 4 -10.04 -1.08 6.26
C LEU A 4 -10.74 0.28 6.34
N THR A 5 -11.25 0.77 5.23
CA THR A 5 -11.80 2.12 5.11
C THR A 5 -13.16 2.27 5.80
N ARG A 6 -13.92 1.17 5.95
CA ARG A 6 -15.20 1.17 6.68
C ARG A 6 -15.05 1.58 8.14
N GLU A 7 -13.92 1.26 8.76
CA GLU A 7 -13.64 1.64 10.15
C GLU A 7 -13.45 3.16 10.34
N PHE A 8 -13.22 3.92 9.25
CA PHE A 8 -12.96 5.35 9.29
C PHE A 8 -14.02 6.21 8.60
N PHE A 9 -14.58 5.74 7.48
CA PHE A 9 -15.40 6.55 6.57
C PHE A 9 -16.81 6.02 6.34
N GLY A 10 -17.24 5.02 7.11
CA GLY A 10 -18.57 4.41 6.98
C GLY A 10 -18.75 3.62 5.68
N TYR A 11 -20.01 3.33 5.33
CA TYR A 11 -20.35 2.47 4.19
C TYR A 11 -19.94 3.08 2.85
N PHE A 12 -20.37 4.32 2.56
CA PHE A 12 -20.13 4.96 1.27
C PHE A 12 -18.66 5.25 1.02
N GLY A 13 -17.94 5.76 2.04
CA GLY A 13 -16.50 5.99 1.92
C GLY A 13 -15.76 4.69 1.64
N ALA A 14 -16.13 3.59 2.30
CA ALA A 14 -15.52 2.30 2.07
C ALA A 14 -15.80 1.72 0.68
N LEU A 15 -17.02 1.89 0.17
CA LEU A 15 -17.40 1.45 -1.17
C LEU A 15 -16.60 2.21 -2.23
N ILE A 16 -16.54 3.55 -2.12
CA ILE A 16 -15.79 4.40 -3.05
C ILE A 16 -14.30 4.03 -3.03
N SER A 17 -13.69 3.91 -1.85
CA SER A 17 -12.28 3.51 -1.74
C SER A 17 -12.03 2.13 -2.33
N ALA A 18 -12.94 1.16 -2.16
CA ALA A 18 -12.80 -0.18 -2.74
C ALA A 18 -12.88 -0.16 -4.27
N ILE A 19 -13.81 0.61 -4.84
CA ILE A 19 -13.95 0.78 -6.31
C ILE A 19 -12.67 1.40 -6.87
N PHE A 20 -12.21 2.53 -6.33
CA PHE A 20 -10.98 3.18 -6.79
C PHE A 20 -9.77 2.27 -6.65
N TYR A 21 -9.70 1.46 -5.59
CA TYR A 21 -8.62 0.51 -5.40
C TYR A 21 -8.61 -0.57 -6.48
N ILE A 22 -9.75 -1.22 -6.74
CA ILE A 22 -9.85 -2.29 -7.75
C ILE A 22 -9.49 -1.75 -9.13
N TYR A 23 -10.03 -0.58 -9.49
CA TYR A 23 -9.83 0.05 -10.80
C TYR A 23 -8.57 0.93 -10.90
N ALA A 24 -7.62 0.81 -9.97
CA ALA A 24 -6.33 1.48 -10.11
C ALA A 24 -5.64 0.99 -11.41
N PRO A 25 -5.28 1.89 -12.35
CA PRO A 25 -4.75 1.46 -13.66
C PRO A 25 -3.51 0.57 -13.57
N TYR A 26 -2.68 0.79 -12.54
CA TYR A 26 -1.49 -0.01 -12.30
C TYR A 26 -1.78 -1.51 -12.10
N HIS A 27 -2.93 -1.87 -11.51
CA HIS A 27 -3.34 -3.28 -11.41
C HIS A 27 -3.54 -3.92 -12.79
N ALA A 28 -4.10 -3.18 -13.74
CA ALA A 28 -4.26 -3.67 -15.10
C ALA A 28 -2.91 -3.79 -15.82
N VAL A 29 -1.96 -2.88 -15.55
CA VAL A 29 -0.61 -2.96 -16.12
C VAL A 29 0.12 -4.19 -15.59
N ASP A 30 0.06 -4.44 -14.28
CA ASP A 30 0.71 -5.61 -13.67
C ASP A 30 0.17 -6.92 -14.20
N VAL A 31 -1.15 -7.03 -14.39
CA VAL A 31 -1.78 -8.28 -14.86
C VAL A 31 -1.65 -8.46 -16.37
N TYR A 32 -1.98 -7.43 -17.16
CA TYR A 32 -2.14 -7.57 -18.61
C TYR A 32 -0.93 -7.16 -19.44
N VAL A 33 -0.04 -6.32 -18.91
CA VAL A 33 1.16 -5.85 -19.62
C VAL A 33 2.40 -6.58 -19.10
N ARG A 34 2.62 -6.56 -17.77
CA ARG A 34 3.82 -7.12 -17.16
C ARG A 34 3.69 -8.60 -16.83
N GLY A 35 2.47 -9.12 -16.68
CA GLY A 35 2.23 -10.48 -16.18
C GLY A 35 2.81 -10.72 -14.77
N SER A 36 3.01 -9.66 -13.98
CA SER A 36 3.66 -9.70 -12.66
C SER A 36 2.66 -10.08 -11.57
N LEU A 37 2.12 -11.30 -11.64
CA LEU A 37 1.09 -11.79 -10.71
C LEU A 37 1.56 -11.81 -9.25
N ASN A 38 2.86 -12.01 -9.03
CA ASN A 38 3.51 -11.93 -7.73
C ASN A 38 3.38 -10.53 -7.08
N GLU A 39 3.60 -9.46 -7.86
CA GLU A 39 3.43 -8.07 -7.42
C GLU A 39 1.93 -7.77 -7.21
N PHE A 40 1.09 -8.21 -8.16
CA PHE A 40 -0.35 -8.03 -8.10
C PHE A 40 -0.98 -8.63 -6.82
N PHE A 41 -0.56 -9.83 -6.41
CA PHE A 41 -1.05 -10.43 -5.16
C PHE A 41 -0.68 -9.63 -3.91
N CYS A 42 0.44 -8.92 -3.90
CA CYS A 42 0.80 -8.05 -2.77
C CYS A 42 -0.26 -6.97 -2.53
N PHE A 43 -0.90 -6.45 -3.58
CA PHE A 43 -2.00 -5.48 -3.43
C PHE A 43 -3.24 -6.07 -2.74
N ILE A 44 -3.45 -7.38 -2.78
CA ILE A 44 -4.53 -8.01 -1.99
C ILE A 44 -4.18 -7.95 -0.49
N TRP A 45 -2.94 -8.29 -0.16
CA TRP A 45 -2.47 -8.44 1.22
C TRP A 45 -2.27 -7.10 1.93
N LEU A 46 -1.83 -6.05 1.23
CA LEU A 46 -1.49 -4.77 1.85
C LEU A 46 -2.66 -4.12 2.62
N PRO A 47 -3.85 -3.90 2.03
CA PRO A 47 -4.99 -3.39 2.79
C PRO A 47 -5.44 -4.33 3.92
N ALA A 48 -5.26 -5.64 3.74
CA ALA A 48 -5.62 -6.65 4.74
C ALA A 48 -4.68 -6.59 5.96
N ILE A 49 -3.37 -6.37 5.74
CA ILE A 49 -2.37 -6.14 6.77
C ILE A 49 -2.70 -4.86 7.55
N PHE A 50 -2.93 -3.74 6.85
CA PHE A 50 -3.29 -2.49 7.53
C PHE A 50 -4.55 -2.61 8.38
N TRP A 51 -5.56 -3.34 7.87
CA TRP A 51 -6.79 -3.62 8.61
C TRP A 51 -6.55 -4.52 9.82
N ALA A 52 -5.80 -5.62 9.65
CA ALA A 52 -5.50 -6.54 10.74
C ALA A 52 -4.68 -5.85 11.85
N ILE A 53 -3.72 -5.00 11.51
CA ILE A 53 -2.99 -4.16 12.47
C ILE A 53 -3.96 -3.25 13.21
N TYR A 54 -4.84 -2.54 12.50
CA TYR A 54 -5.82 -1.66 13.12
C TYR A 54 -6.72 -2.41 14.12
N LYS A 55 -7.26 -3.57 13.73
CA LYS A 55 -8.10 -4.40 14.61
C LYS A 55 -7.34 -4.95 15.79
N LEU A 56 -6.09 -5.37 15.59
CA LEU A 56 -5.22 -5.85 16.67
C LEU A 56 -4.93 -4.75 17.70
N VAL A 57 -4.62 -3.53 17.25
CA VAL A 57 -4.35 -2.38 18.15
C VAL A 57 -5.63 -1.92 18.86
N LYS A 58 -6.76 -1.87 18.15
CA LYS A 58 -8.03 -1.40 18.70
C LYS A 58 -8.63 -2.40 19.70
N GLU A 59 -8.74 -3.67 19.32
CA GLU A 59 -9.48 -4.70 20.05
C GLU A 59 -8.61 -5.60 20.93
N GLU A 60 -7.30 -5.70 20.68
CA GLU A 60 -6.35 -6.53 21.45
C GLU A 60 -6.71 -8.03 21.52
N LYS A 61 -7.55 -8.51 20.59
CA LYS A 61 -7.96 -9.92 20.53
C LYS A 61 -6.89 -10.78 19.87
N LYS A 62 -6.62 -11.95 20.47
CA LYS A 62 -5.63 -12.92 19.99
C LYS A 62 -5.89 -13.42 18.56
N ILE A 63 -7.15 -13.46 18.11
CA ILE A 63 -7.47 -13.87 16.72
C ILE A 63 -6.77 -13.00 15.68
N PHE A 64 -6.60 -11.70 15.94
CA PHE A 64 -5.94 -10.79 15.00
C PHE A 64 -4.43 -10.99 14.94
N ILE A 65 -3.82 -11.67 15.94
CA ILE A 65 -2.42 -12.09 15.87
C ILE A 65 -2.28 -13.11 14.73
N PHE A 66 -3.13 -14.14 14.71
CA PHE A 66 -3.12 -15.16 13.67
C PHE A 66 -3.47 -14.60 12.30
N ILE A 67 -4.51 -13.76 12.20
CA ILE A 67 -4.91 -13.13 10.93
C ILE A 67 -3.77 -12.26 10.37
N LEU A 68 -3.15 -11.41 11.21
CA LEU A 68 -2.03 -10.58 10.77
C LEU A 68 -0.84 -11.43 10.33
N SER A 69 -0.54 -12.50 11.06
CA SER A 69 0.57 -13.41 10.74
C SER A 69 0.36 -14.09 9.38
N ILE A 70 -0.87 -14.52 9.07
CA ILE A 70 -1.22 -15.13 7.79
C ILE A 70 -1.04 -14.13 6.65
N PHE A 71 -1.54 -12.91 6.78
CA PHE A 71 -1.40 -11.90 5.72
C PHE A 71 0.06 -11.45 5.51
N LEU A 72 0.83 -11.31 6.59
CA LEU A 72 2.28 -11.05 6.48
C LEU A 72 3.00 -12.22 5.80
N ALA A 73 2.64 -13.45 6.11
CA ALA A 73 3.24 -14.64 5.49
C ALA A 73 2.91 -14.68 3.99
N PHE A 74 1.66 -14.41 3.60
CA PHE A 74 1.31 -14.31 2.19
C PHE A 74 2.03 -13.18 1.47
N LEU A 75 2.23 -12.02 2.10
CA LEU A 75 3.03 -10.95 1.51
C LEU A 75 4.48 -11.40 1.28
N LEU A 76 5.10 -12.03 2.29
CA LEU A 76 6.46 -12.58 2.21
C LEU A 76 6.60 -13.65 1.12
N LEU A 77 5.61 -14.53 0.99
CA LEU A 77 5.59 -15.57 -0.03
C LEU A 77 5.26 -15.03 -1.44
N SER A 78 4.64 -13.86 -1.54
CA SER A 78 4.27 -13.28 -2.83
C SER A 78 5.44 -12.55 -3.49
N HIS A 79 6.05 -11.57 -2.82
CA HIS A 79 7.08 -10.74 -3.44
C HIS A 79 7.99 -10.05 -2.42
N ASN A 80 9.26 -10.49 -2.34
CA ASN A 80 10.24 -9.95 -1.39
C ASN A 80 10.50 -8.44 -1.55
N VAL A 81 10.61 -7.95 -2.80
CA VAL A 81 10.81 -6.51 -3.04
C VAL A 81 9.62 -5.66 -2.54
N MET A 82 8.39 -6.13 -2.72
CA MET A 82 7.20 -5.43 -2.20
C MET A 82 7.19 -5.39 -0.68
N VAL A 83 7.64 -6.46 -0.01
CA VAL A 83 7.82 -6.44 1.46
C VAL A 83 8.78 -5.31 1.84
N MET A 84 9.94 -5.23 1.20
CA MET A 84 10.93 -4.18 1.47
C MET A 84 10.37 -2.78 1.22
N LEU A 85 9.62 -2.60 0.13
CA LEU A 85 9.03 -1.32 -0.26
C LEU A 85 7.93 -0.86 0.72
N PHE A 86 7.12 -1.79 1.26
CA PHE A 86 5.99 -1.45 2.14
C PHE A 86 6.30 -1.52 3.64
N ILE A 87 7.43 -2.05 4.07
CA ILE A 87 7.86 -2.01 5.48
C ILE A 87 7.80 -0.58 6.06
N PRO A 88 8.35 0.46 5.40
CA PRO A 88 8.27 1.84 5.91
C PRO A 88 6.83 2.32 6.09
N SER A 89 5.93 2.01 5.16
CA SER A 89 4.51 2.37 5.23
C SER A 89 3.79 1.61 6.36
N ILE A 90 4.07 0.32 6.53
CA ILE A 90 3.54 -0.50 7.64
C ILE A 90 4.02 0.05 8.98
N PHE A 91 5.31 0.39 9.08
CA PHE A 91 5.88 0.97 10.28
C PHE A 91 5.24 2.33 10.62
N ALA A 92 5.13 3.23 9.63
CA ALA A 92 4.46 4.52 9.79
C ALA A 92 3.01 4.35 10.25
N TRP A 93 2.29 3.37 9.70
CA TRP A 93 0.92 3.05 10.11
C TRP A 93 0.85 2.57 11.57
N ILE A 94 1.75 1.69 11.99
CA ILE A 94 1.83 1.21 13.38
C ILE A 94 2.09 2.38 14.33
N VAL A 95 3.07 3.23 14.03
CA VAL A 95 3.41 4.42 14.83
C VAL A 95 2.20 5.36 14.92
N PHE A 96 1.57 5.65 13.78
CA PHE A 96 0.37 6.47 13.73
C PHE A 96 -0.73 5.93 14.64
N LEU A 97 -1.04 4.63 14.57
CA LEU A 97 -2.09 4.01 15.38
C LEU A 97 -1.77 4.01 16.88
N ILE A 98 -0.52 3.78 17.26
CA ILE A 98 -0.08 3.81 18.66
C ILE A 98 -0.28 5.22 19.23
N ILE A 99 0.09 6.25 18.48
CA ILE A 99 -0.06 7.65 18.89
C ILE A 99 -1.55 8.04 18.94
N TYR A 100 -2.29 7.72 17.88
CA TYR A 100 -3.70 8.09 17.73
C TYR A 100 -4.60 7.42 18.77
N LEU A 101 -4.42 6.11 19.00
CA LEU A 101 -5.21 5.34 19.98
C LEU A 101 -4.61 5.38 21.40
N LYS A 102 -3.40 5.95 21.56
CA LYS A 102 -2.65 6.00 22.82
C LYS A 102 -2.44 4.61 23.46
N LYS A 103 -2.21 3.58 22.63
CA LYS A 103 -2.06 2.18 23.05
C LYS A 103 -0.70 1.62 22.61
N TYR A 104 0.17 1.31 23.58
CA TYR A 104 1.51 0.77 23.33
C TYR A 104 1.64 -0.75 23.56
N LYS A 105 0.77 -1.35 24.39
CA LYS A 105 0.76 -2.81 24.63
C LYS A 105 0.67 -3.67 23.36
N PRO A 106 -0.10 -3.27 22.32
CA PRO A 106 -0.21 -4.04 21.08
C PRO A 106 1.09 -4.21 20.30
N ILE A 107 2.14 -3.41 20.57
CA ILE A 107 3.46 -3.56 19.92
C ILE A 107 3.99 -4.99 20.11
N LYS A 108 3.88 -5.53 21.33
CA LYS A 108 4.32 -6.92 21.60
C LYS A 108 3.52 -7.93 20.78
N LEU A 109 2.22 -7.71 20.62
CA LEU A 109 1.34 -8.59 19.83
C LEU A 109 1.67 -8.53 18.33
N ILE A 110 2.02 -7.35 17.81
CA ILE A 110 2.47 -7.17 16.44
C ILE A 110 3.79 -7.92 16.23
N ILE A 111 4.76 -7.77 17.14
CA ILE A 111 6.04 -8.51 17.09
C ILE A 111 5.78 -10.02 17.09
N TYR A 112 4.92 -10.54 17.97
CA TYR A 112 4.56 -11.95 17.96
C TYR A 112 3.92 -12.38 16.63
N SER A 113 3.10 -11.53 16.03
CA SER A 113 2.49 -11.82 14.72
C SER A 113 3.54 -11.87 13.60
N SER A 114 4.51 -10.96 13.62
CA SER A 114 5.63 -10.95 12.67
C SER A 114 6.54 -12.17 12.84
N LEU A 115 6.84 -12.58 14.08
CA LEU A 115 7.61 -13.80 14.33
C LEU A 115 6.87 -15.06 13.85
N LEU A 116 5.56 -15.14 14.11
CA LEU A 116 4.74 -16.26 13.65
C LEU A 116 4.65 -16.28 12.12
N SER A 117 4.53 -15.13 11.48
CA SER A 117 4.62 -14.99 10.02
C SER A 117 5.94 -15.52 9.46
N LEU A 118 7.08 -15.17 10.07
CA LEU A 118 8.39 -15.68 9.65
C LEU A 118 8.48 -17.20 9.81
N GLY A 119 7.86 -17.75 10.87
CA GLY A 119 7.71 -19.19 11.05
C GLY A 119 6.88 -19.85 9.94
N LEU A 120 5.73 -19.26 9.59
CA LEU A 120 4.85 -19.75 8.52
C LEU A 120 5.52 -19.73 7.14
N SER A 121 6.32 -18.71 6.85
CA SER A 121 7.06 -18.57 5.58
C SER A 121 8.49 -19.11 5.67
N SER A 122 8.85 -19.84 6.73
CA SER A 122 10.23 -20.26 6.99
C SER A 122 10.77 -21.16 5.89
N PHE A 123 9.97 -22.09 5.37
CA PHE A 123 10.36 -22.98 4.27
C PHE A 123 10.83 -22.21 3.02
N PHE A 124 10.34 -20.99 2.80
CA PHE A 124 10.75 -20.13 1.69
C PHE A 124 11.93 -19.23 2.10
N ILE A 125 11.80 -18.50 3.21
CA ILE A 125 12.80 -17.52 3.63
C ILE A 125 14.14 -18.19 3.97
N VAL A 126 14.10 -19.32 4.69
CA VAL A 126 15.30 -20.07 5.07
C VAL A 126 16.00 -20.57 3.81
N SER A 127 15.29 -21.21 2.88
CA SER A 127 15.86 -21.64 1.60
C SER A 127 16.50 -20.48 0.83
N VAL A 128 15.81 -19.34 0.71
CA VAL A 128 16.37 -18.16 0.05
C VAL A 128 17.65 -17.67 0.73
N LEU A 129 17.73 -17.67 2.06
CA LEU A 129 18.92 -17.20 2.77
C LEU A 129 20.14 -18.12 2.58
N PHE A 130 19.94 -19.44 2.57
CA PHE A 130 21.03 -20.41 2.45
C PHE A 130 21.43 -20.68 1.00
N GLU A 131 20.48 -20.65 0.06
CA GLU A 131 20.69 -21.04 -1.33
C GLU A 131 20.94 -19.85 -2.26
N ARG A 132 20.74 -18.60 -1.83
CA ARG A 132 20.97 -17.42 -2.69
C ARG A 132 22.39 -17.35 -3.27
N GLY A 133 23.40 -17.85 -2.54
CA GLY A 133 24.78 -17.90 -3.04
C GLY A 133 25.02 -18.92 -4.15
N LEU A 134 24.09 -19.87 -4.34
CA LEU A 134 24.15 -20.90 -5.39
C LEU A 134 23.50 -20.43 -6.70
N VAL A 135 22.78 -19.32 -6.67
CA VAL A 135 22.05 -18.76 -7.82
C VAL A 135 22.76 -17.51 -8.31
N ASN A 136 23.00 -17.42 -9.61
CA ASN A 136 23.56 -16.22 -10.20
C ASN A 136 22.51 -15.09 -10.22
N MET A 137 22.68 -14.11 -9.35
CA MET A 137 21.79 -12.94 -9.22
C MET A 137 22.18 -11.79 -10.16
N SER A 138 23.33 -11.84 -10.83
CA SER A 138 23.84 -10.72 -11.63
C SER A 138 22.91 -10.42 -12.81
N SER A 139 22.40 -11.46 -13.46
CA SER A 139 21.45 -11.34 -14.59
C SER A 139 20.08 -10.75 -14.24
N ILE A 140 19.73 -10.64 -12.94
CA ILE A 140 18.42 -10.15 -12.47
C ILE A 140 18.52 -8.72 -11.91
N ILE A 141 19.73 -8.21 -11.67
CA ILE A 141 19.97 -6.88 -11.08
C ILE A 141 20.67 -5.95 -12.09
N GLU A 142 21.33 -6.52 -13.09
CA GLU A 142 22.10 -5.77 -14.09
C GLU A 142 21.24 -5.38 -15.31
N GLU A 143 21.77 -4.44 -16.10
CA GLU A 143 21.19 -3.94 -17.35
C GLU A 143 19.79 -3.32 -17.24
N TYR A 144 18.75 -4.11 -17.55
CA TYR A 144 17.36 -3.68 -17.61
C TYR A 144 16.76 -3.48 -16.22
N PHE A 145 17.24 -4.13 -15.17
CA PHE A 145 16.59 -4.05 -13.84
C PHE A 145 17.11 -2.89 -12.97
N ILE A 146 17.86 -1.98 -13.56
CA ILE A 146 18.47 -0.85 -12.87
C ILE A 146 17.40 0.23 -12.59
N TYR A 147 16.96 0.33 -11.33
CA TYR A 147 15.82 1.17 -10.92
C TYR A 147 15.86 2.62 -11.42
N TYR A 148 17.04 3.26 -11.45
CA TYR A 148 17.15 4.67 -11.83
C TYR A 148 16.88 4.93 -13.31
N ARG A 149 16.83 3.88 -14.14
CA ARG A 149 16.48 3.98 -15.56
C ARG A 149 14.98 3.96 -15.82
N HIS A 150 14.18 3.64 -14.80
CA HIS A 150 12.74 3.39 -14.91
C HIS A 150 11.89 4.40 -14.11
N PHE A 151 12.41 5.62 -13.92
CA PHE A 151 11.64 6.68 -13.29
C PHE A 151 10.65 7.30 -14.31
N PRO A 152 9.33 7.15 -14.09
CA PRO A 152 8.35 7.74 -14.98
C PRO A 152 8.33 9.26 -14.84
N SER A 153 8.12 9.95 -15.96
CA SER A 153 7.93 11.40 -15.96
C SER A 153 6.60 11.81 -15.31
N ILE A 154 6.53 13.04 -14.81
CA ILE A 154 5.28 13.65 -14.29
C ILE A 154 4.17 13.59 -15.36
N LYS A 155 4.53 13.78 -16.63
CA LYS A 155 3.59 13.67 -17.74
C LYS A 155 3.04 12.25 -17.88
N GLN A 156 3.88 11.22 -17.80
CA GLN A 156 3.44 9.81 -17.86
C GLN A 156 2.56 9.43 -16.66
N LEU A 157 2.87 9.95 -15.47
CA LEU A 157 2.13 9.68 -14.24
C LEU A 157 0.72 10.31 -14.22
N PHE A 158 0.59 11.60 -14.58
CA PHE A 158 -0.65 12.35 -14.34
C PHE A 158 -1.43 12.72 -15.61
N ILE A 159 -0.75 12.89 -16.74
CA ILE A 159 -1.35 13.49 -17.94
C ILE A 159 -1.56 12.44 -19.03
N SER A 160 -0.61 11.53 -19.21
CA SER A 160 -0.63 10.54 -20.28
C SER A 160 -1.79 9.56 -20.12
N ARG A 161 -2.41 9.26 -21.27
CA ARG A 161 -3.45 8.21 -21.44
C ARG A 161 -2.94 7.06 -22.30
N PHE A 162 -1.64 7.06 -22.60
CA PHE A 162 -1.03 6.03 -23.43
C PHE A 162 -1.15 4.66 -22.76
N TRP A 163 -1.45 3.65 -23.57
CA TRP A 163 -1.46 2.26 -23.19
C TRP A 163 -0.70 1.46 -24.24
N GLY A 164 0.22 0.62 -23.79
CA GLY A 164 1.01 -0.26 -24.63
C GLY A 164 1.41 -1.50 -23.84
N PHE A 165 1.91 -2.49 -24.57
CA PHE A 165 2.27 -3.82 -24.03
C PHE A 165 3.79 -4.04 -23.98
N GLY A 166 4.59 -3.00 -24.19
CA GLY A 166 6.04 -3.12 -24.14
C GLY A 166 6.60 -2.94 -22.74
N GLY A 167 7.93 -2.76 -22.65
CA GLY A 167 8.63 -2.57 -21.39
C GLY A 167 8.80 -1.11 -21.01
N SER A 168 9.31 -0.92 -19.79
CA SER A 168 9.89 0.37 -19.42
C SER A 168 11.28 0.49 -20.04
N THR A 169 11.61 1.63 -20.59
CA THR A 169 12.88 1.89 -21.27
C THR A 169 13.56 3.08 -20.64
N PHE A 170 14.87 3.17 -20.76
CA PHE A 170 15.57 4.37 -20.32
C PHE A 170 15.08 5.60 -21.09
N GLY A 171 14.65 6.63 -20.37
CA GLY A 171 14.15 7.89 -20.93
C GLY A 171 12.64 8.04 -20.76
N PHE A 172 11.98 8.70 -21.72
CA PHE A 172 10.55 9.03 -21.66
C PHE A 172 9.71 8.29 -22.70
N ASP A 173 10.34 7.46 -23.52
CA ASP A 173 9.71 6.71 -24.62
C ASP A 173 9.26 5.32 -24.17
N ASP A 174 8.80 5.21 -22.92
CA ASP A 174 8.28 3.95 -22.39
C ASP A 174 7.08 3.45 -23.20
N THR A 175 7.07 2.14 -23.40
CA THR A 175 6.06 1.45 -24.20
C THR A 175 4.99 0.77 -23.34
N MET A 176 5.03 0.99 -22.03
CA MET A 176 3.99 0.65 -21.06
C MET A 176 3.41 1.89 -20.38
N SER A 177 2.21 1.75 -19.82
CA SER A 177 1.53 2.83 -19.11
C SER A 177 2.02 2.94 -17.66
N PHE A 178 2.27 4.17 -17.21
CA PHE A 178 2.53 4.52 -15.80
C PHE A 178 1.44 5.42 -15.21
N SER A 179 0.33 5.57 -15.91
CA SER A 179 -0.72 6.51 -15.52
C SER A 179 -1.31 6.13 -14.17
N MET A 180 -1.38 7.07 -13.24
CA MET A 180 -2.09 6.89 -11.96
C MET A 180 -3.62 6.86 -12.14
N GLY A 181 -4.11 7.24 -13.32
CA GLY A 181 -5.53 7.36 -13.63
C GLY A 181 -6.06 8.76 -13.32
N HIS A 182 -6.59 9.44 -14.34
CA HIS A 182 -7.13 10.80 -14.22
C HIS A 182 -8.24 10.88 -13.17
N LEU A 183 -9.13 9.88 -13.15
CA LEU A 183 -10.19 9.82 -12.16
C LEU A 183 -9.63 9.74 -10.74
N HIS A 184 -8.59 8.96 -10.50
CA HIS A 184 -7.97 8.80 -9.18
C HIS A 184 -7.42 10.10 -8.65
N TRP A 185 -6.53 10.77 -9.40
CA TRP A 185 -5.88 11.98 -8.88
C TRP A 185 -6.80 13.21 -8.91
N ILE A 186 -7.64 13.38 -9.95
CA ILE A 186 -8.58 14.52 -10.03
C ILE A 186 -9.63 14.41 -8.93
N PHE A 187 -10.22 13.24 -8.74
CA PHE A 187 -11.23 13.04 -7.69
C PHE A 187 -10.61 13.24 -6.30
N SER A 188 -9.40 12.71 -6.07
CA SER A 188 -8.68 12.92 -4.81
C SER A 188 -8.41 14.41 -4.55
N LEU A 189 -8.06 15.18 -5.58
CA LEU A 189 -7.84 16.62 -5.47
C LEU A 189 -9.15 17.38 -5.15
N ILE A 190 -10.25 17.02 -5.81
CA ILE A 190 -11.57 17.62 -5.54
C ILE A 190 -11.99 17.36 -4.09
N VAL A 191 -11.87 16.12 -3.62
CA VAL A 191 -12.20 15.76 -2.23
C VAL A 191 -11.30 16.51 -1.25
N PHE A 192 -10.00 16.59 -1.53
CA PHE A 192 -9.04 17.31 -0.68
C PHE A 192 -9.40 18.80 -0.56
N ILE A 193 -9.67 19.48 -1.69
CA ILE A 193 -10.09 20.89 -1.71
C ILE A 193 -11.42 21.07 -0.97
N GLY A 194 -12.40 20.19 -1.20
CA GLY A 194 -13.69 20.22 -0.51
C GLY A 194 -13.54 20.12 1.02
N VAL A 195 -12.71 19.20 1.50
CA VAL A 195 -12.40 19.04 2.94
C VAL A 195 -11.72 20.29 3.49
N LEU A 196 -10.75 20.86 2.76
CA LEU A 196 -10.08 22.10 3.18
C LEU A 196 -11.07 23.27 3.32
N ILE A 197 -11.97 23.45 2.35
CA ILE A 197 -12.99 24.50 2.39
C ILE A 197 -13.90 24.33 3.62
N VAL A 198 -14.35 23.10 3.90
CA VAL A 198 -15.19 22.80 5.08
C VAL A 198 -14.45 23.11 6.38
N ILE A 199 -13.18 22.72 6.49
CA ILE A 199 -12.36 22.98 7.68
C ILE A 199 -12.17 24.50 7.88
N ILE A 200 -11.87 25.24 6.82
CA ILE A 200 -11.68 26.70 6.87
C ILE A 200 -12.99 27.37 7.29
N LYS A 201 -14.13 26.99 6.69
CA LYS A 201 -15.45 27.55 7.04
C LYS A 201 -15.81 27.28 8.50
N ASN A 202 -15.59 26.07 8.99
CA ASN A 202 -15.87 25.71 10.38
C ASN A 202 -14.98 26.47 11.37
N ARG A 203 -13.71 26.73 11.01
CA ARG A 203 -12.79 27.51 11.84
C ARG A 203 -13.16 29.00 11.89
N LEU A 204 -13.63 29.56 10.78
CA LEU A 204 -14.10 30.95 10.71
C LEU A 204 -15.40 31.15 11.49
N TRP A 205 -16.36 30.22 11.36
CA TRP A 205 -17.60 30.25 12.14
C TRP A 205 -17.35 30.07 13.64
N GLY A 206 -16.43 29.18 14.01
CA GLY A 206 -16.05 28.96 15.42
C GLY A 206 -15.37 30.17 16.08
N LYS A 207 -14.74 31.07 15.31
CA LYS A 207 -14.19 32.33 15.82
C LYS A 207 -15.27 33.39 16.05
N GLY A 208 -16.24 33.53 15.16
CA GLY A 208 -17.31 34.53 15.28
C GLY A 208 -18.21 34.35 16.52
N LYS A 209 -18.34 33.12 17.04
CA LYS A 209 -19.11 32.86 18.28
C LYS A 209 -18.37 33.21 19.59
N ASN A 210 -17.05 33.38 19.55
CA ASN A 210 -16.26 33.70 20.74
C ASN A 210 -15.99 35.21 20.90
N GLU A 211 -16.42 36.04 19.95
CA GLU A 211 -16.28 37.50 20.00
C GLU A 211 -17.58 38.23 20.45
N GLU A 212 -18.67 37.51 20.69
CA GLU A 212 -19.98 38.04 21.12
C GLU A 212 -20.29 37.88 22.63
N TYR A 213 -19.30 37.57 23.48
CA TYR A 213 -19.46 37.48 24.93
C TYR A 213 -18.53 38.43 25.69
#